data_AF-G5A3F6-F1
#
_entry.id   AF-G5A3F6-F1
#
_cell.length_a   1.000
_cell.length_b   1.000
_cell.length_c   1.000
_cell.angle_alpha   90.00
_cell.angle_beta   90.00
_cell.angle_gamma   90.00
#
_symmetry.space_group_name_H-M   'P 1'
#
loop_
_entity.id
_entity.type
_entity.pdbx_description
1 polymer ?
#
loop_
_entity_poly.entity_id
_entity_poly.type
_entity_poly.pdbx_seq_one_letter_code
_entity_poly.pdbx_strand_id
1 'polypeptide(L)'
;LLLLLPSNATHLLQPLDVAVFSSFKAKLHRLTEIYAGETGRNSVDKEEAIRMASAAWVGCKMGENIKAGFAGCGLFPPSKPRMDMCIDNFRRNGTPASTKLAAWLRIKEDVQKEVLVLPPSKKRVRKTATVAGRLLTKETLE
;
A
#
# COMPACT_ATOMS: atom_id res chain seq x y z
N LEU A 1 23.70 11.86 -12.85
CA LEU A 1 23.08 10.62 -13.37
C LEU A 1 21.64 10.56 -12.84
N LEU A 2 20.66 10.37 -13.70
CA LEU A 2 19.26 10.15 -13.31
C LEU A 2 18.91 8.69 -13.63
N LEU A 3 18.36 7.98 -12.65
CA LEU A 3 17.90 6.60 -12.82
C LEU A 3 16.39 6.59 -13.03
N LEU A 4 15.94 6.07 -14.17
CA LEU A 4 14.53 5.90 -14.48
C LEU A 4 14.00 4.64 -13.80
N LEU A 5 13.13 4.82 -12.81
CA LEU A 5 12.43 3.74 -12.15
C LEU A 5 11.05 3.54 -12.78
N PRO A 6 10.53 2.29 -12.83
CA PRO A 6 9.18 2.03 -13.29
C PRO A 6 8.14 2.75 -12.42
N SER A 7 7.03 3.14 -13.02
CA SER A 7 5.90 3.76 -12.34
C SER A 7 5.37 2.89 -11.20
N ASN A 8 4.92 3.52 -10.10
CA ASN A 8 4.31 2.84 -8.94
C ASN A 8 5.22 1.84 -8.21
N ALA A 9 6.55 1.90 -8.39
CA ALA A 9 7.50 0.99 -7.77
C ALA A 9 8.28 1.61 -6.59
N THR A 10 7.78 2.69 -5.98
CA THR A 10 8.48 3.40 -4.89
C THR A 10 8.77 2.47 -3.71
N HIS A 11 7.75 1.71 -3.28
CA HIS A 11 7.84 0.69 -2.24
C HIS A 11 8.74 -0.52 -2.57
N LEU A 12 9.32 -0.59 -3.77
CA LEU A 12 10.19 -1.70 -4.22
C LEU A 12 11.62 -1.26 -4.52
N LEU A 13 11.75 -0.11 -5.16
CA LEU A 13 13.00 0.31 -5.79
C LEU A 13 13.49 1.67 -5.26
N GLN A 14 12.73 2.37 -4.42
CA GLN A 14 13.20 3.59 -3.78
C GLN A 14 13.81 3.25 -2.40
N PRO A 15 15.15 3.34 -2.26
CA PRO A 15 15.84 2.85 -1.06
C PRO A 15 15.48 3.63 0.20
N LEU A 16 15.07 4.89 0.06
CA LEU A 16 14.61 5.69 1.18
C LEU A 16 13.29 5.18 1.74
N ASP A 17 12.32 4.86 0.89
CA ASP A 17 11.04 4.31 1.31
C ASP A 17 11.18 2.90 1.88
N VAL A 18 12.01 2.06 1.24
CA VAL A 18 12.18 0.65 1.60
C VAL A 18 12.87 0.46 2.96
N ALA A 19 13.99 1.15 3.21
CA ALA A 19 14.84 0.86 4.37
C ALA A 19 14.98 2.02 5.36
N VAL A 20 15.05 3.26 4.87
CA VAL A 20 15.36 4.42 5.71
C VAL A 20 14.10 4.87 6.46
N PHE A 21 13.05 5.23 5.74
CA PHE A 21 11.82 5.73 6.34
C PHE A 21 11.04 4.66 7.09
N SER A 22 11.16 3.38 6.72
CA SER A 22 10.56 2.29 7.48
C SER A 22 11.15 2.21 8.90
N SER A 23 12.48 2.21 9.02
CA SER A 23 13.16 2.20 10.32
C SER A 23 12.87 3.45 11.16
N PHE A 24 12.86 4.61 10.50
CA PHE A 24 12.56 5.89 11.13
C PHE A 24 11.11 5.94 11.66
N LYS A 25 10.12 5.56 10.84
CA LYS A 25 8.71 5.51 11.23
C LYS A 25 8.50 4.57 12.41
N ALA A 26 9.11 3.39 12.39
CA ALA A 26 8.99 2.44 13.50
C ALA A 26 9.52 3.02 14.82
N LYS A 27 10.67 3.70 14.77
CA LYS A 27 11.25 4.37 15.95
C LYS A 27 10.38 5.52 16.43
N LEU A 28 9.89 6.34 15.50
CA LEU A 28 9.03 7.49 15.79
C LEU A 28 7.70 7.06 16.42
N HIS A 29 7.09 5.99 15.90
CA HIS A 29 5.88 5.39 16.47
C HIS A 29 6.10 4.99 17.92
N ARG A 30 7.19 4.28 18.21
CA ARG A 30 7.54 3.87 19.57
C ARG A 30 7.73 5.07 20.51
N LEU A 31 8.40 6.13 20.07
CA LEU A 31 8.56 7.34 20.88
C LEU A 31 7.21 8.01 21.15
N THR A 32 6.34 8.04 20.14
CA THR A 32 4.99 8.62 20.27
C THR A 32 4.13 7.80 21.26
N GLU A 33 4.22 6.47 21.23
CA GLU A 33 3.54 5.59 22.19
C GLU A 33 4.02 5.81 23.61
N ILE A 34 5.35 5.92 23.82
CA ILE A 34 5.93 6.22 25.13
C ILE A 34 5.45 7.60 25.62
N TYR A 35 5.53 8.62 24.77
CA TYR A 35 5.08 9.98 25.10
C TYR A 35 3.61 10.02 25.51
N ALA A 36 2.74 9.36 24.74
CA ALA A 36 1.31 9.27 25.04
C ALA A 36 1.06 8.55 26.37
N GLY A 37 1.80 7.47 26.65
CA GLY A 37 1.71 6.73 27.91
C GLY A 37 2.18 7.52 29.13
N GLU A 38 3.28 8.28 29.01
CA GLU A 38 3.86 9.07 30.11
C GLU A 38 3.07 10.34 30.41
N THR A 39 2.54 11.01 29.39
CA THR A 39 1.84 12.29 29.55
C THR A 39 0.33 12.15 29.67
N GLY A 40 -0.23 11.01 29.26
CA GLY A 40 -1.68 10.81 29.12
C GLY A 40 -2.32 11.68 28.03
N ARG A 41 -1.51 12.30 27.15
CA ARG A 41 -1.98 13.20 26.10
C ARG A 41 -2.19 12.44 24.80
N ASN A 42 -3.25 12.79 24.09
CA ASN A 42 -3.56 12.29 22.74
C ASN A 42 -3.09 13.24 21.63
N SER A 43 -2.34 14.28 21.98
CA SER A 43 -1.83 15.28 21.03
C SER A 43 -0.38 15.61 21.34
N VAL A 44 0.40 15.81 20.28
CA VAL A 44 1.81 16.19 20.34
C VAL A 44 1.93 17.60 19.78
N ASP A 45 2.55 18.51 20.52
CA ASP A 45 2.85 19.85 20.00
C ASP A 45 4.02 19.80 19.00
N LYS A 46 4.22 20.91 18.28
CA LYS A 46 5.24 20.96 17.22
C LYS A 46 6.66 20.78 17.76
N GLU A 47 6.94 21.31 18.95
CA GLU A 47 8.27 21.27 19.55
C GLU A 47 8.65 19.85 19.96
N GLU A 48 7.71 19.16 20.60
CA GLU A 48 7.84 17.76 20.99
C GLU A 48 7.93 16.83 19.78
N ALA A 49 7.13 17.08 18.74
CA ALA A 49 7.22 16.33 17.50
C ALA A 49 8.62 16.43 16.86
N ILE A 50 9.23 17.62 16.87
CA ILE A 50 10.60 17.83 16.37
C ILE A 50 11.63 17.14 17.27
N ARG A 51 11.48 17.22 18.60
CA ARG A 51 12.35 16.49 19.55
C ARG A 51 12.31 14.99 19.31
N MET A 52 11.12 14.40 19.23
CA MET A 52 10.94 12.98 18.96
C MET A 52 11.48 12.57 17.59
N ALA A 53 11.24 13.36 16.54
CA ALA A 53 11.82 13.11 15.22
C ALA A 53 13.34 13.12 15.25
N SER A 54 13.95 14.08 15.96
CA SER A 54 15.41 14.18 16.10
C SER A 54 15.97 12.98 16.86
N ALA A 55 15.33 12.58 17.97
CA ALA A 55 15.71 11.41 18.75
C ALA A 55 15.54 10.11 17.95
N ALA A 56 14.45 9.98 17.18
CA ALA A 56 14.23 8.85 16.29
C ALA A 56 15.32 8.78 15.22
N TRP A 57 15.69 9.91 14.63
CA TRP A 57 16.71 9.99 13.58
C TRP A 57 18.08 9.54 14.09
N VAL A 58 18.53 10.07 15.23
CA VAL A 58 19.81 9.67 15.86
C VAL A 58 19.79 8.21 16.31
N GLY A 59 18.64 7.72 16.77
CA GLY A 59 18.46 6.33 17.17
C GLY A 59 18.37 5.34 16.02
N CYS A 60 18.28 5.80 14.77
CA CYS A 60 18.28 4.96 13.58
C CYS A 60 19.71 4.73 13.10
N LYS A 61 20.03 3.50 12.70
CA LYS A 61 21.30 3.16 12.07
C LYS A 61 21.33 3.61 10.60
N MET A 62 21.20 4.92 10.37
CA MET A 62 20.88 5.45 9.04
C MET A 62 21.92 5.11 7.99
N GLY A 63 23.21 5.15 8.35
CA GLY A 63 24.29 4.76 7.44
C GLY A 63 24.22 3.31 6.99
N GLU A 64 23.83 2.39 7.88
CA GLU A 64 23.62 0.97 7.55
C GLU A 64 22.35 0.79 6.72
N ASN A 65 21.25 1.44 7.12
CA ASN A 65 19.96 1.34 6.45
C ASN A 65 19.99 1.90 5.03
N ILE A 66 20.73 2.98 4.79
CA ILE A 66 20.96 3.53 3.45
C ILE A 66 21.69 2.49 2.60
N LYS A 67 22.83 1.96 3.06
CA LYS A 67 23.60 0.96 2.31
C LYS A 67 22.76 -0.28 2.01
N ALA A 68 22.06 -0.80 3.01
CA ALA A 68 21.17 -1.95 2.87
C ALA A 68 19.99 -1.67 1.94
N GLY A 69 19.39 -0.48 2.00
CA GLY A 69 18.30 -0.06 1.13
C GLY A 69 18.71 0.01 -0.34
N PHE A 70 19.85 0.63 -0.62
CA PHE A 70 20.39 0.71 -1.98
C PHE A 70 20.76 -0.66 -2.55
N ALA A 71 21.38 -1.52 -1.75
CA ALA A 71 21.69 -2.91 -2.15
C ALA A 71 20.42 -3.74 -2.34
N GLY A 72 19.44 -3.61 -1.44
CA GLY A 72 18.17 -4.32 -1.47
C GLY A 72 17.32 -3.94 -2.69
N CYS A 73 17.33 -2.67 -3.07
CA CYS A 73 16.66 -2.17 -4.28
C CYS A 73 17.41 -2.50 -5.58
N GLY A 74 18.62 -3.09 -5.50
CA GLY A 74 19.44 -3.38 -6.68
C GLY A 74 20.04 -2.14 -7.35
N LEU A 75 20.08 -1.01 -6.65
CA LEU A 75 20.60 0.25 -7.19
C LEU A 75 22.11 0.39 -7.00
N PHE A 76 22.63 -0.09 -5.88
CA PHE A 76 24.07 -0.06 -5.62
C PHE A 76 24.54 -1.27 -4.80
N PRO A 77 25.47 -2.10 -5.35
CA PRO A 77 25.91 -2.07 -6.75
C PRO A 77 24.73 -2.26 -7.73
N PRO A 78 24.73 -1.62 -8.92
CA PRO A 78 23.65 -1.75 -9.89
C PRO A 78 23.45 -3.22 -10.28
N SER A 79 22.22 -3.73 -10.10
CA SER A 79 21.88 -5.12 -10.37
C SER A 79 20.45 -5.23 -10.89
N LYS A 80 20.32 -5.32 -12.21
CA LYS A 80 19.03 -5.56 -12.87
C LYS A 80 18.34 -6.86 -12.39
N PRO A 81 19.04 -8.00 -12.21
CA PRO A 81 18.42 -9.20 -11.65
C PRO A 81 17.80 -8.97 -10.27
N ARG A 82 18.44 -8.15 -9.42
CA ARG A 82 17.90 -7.82 -8.10
C ARG A 82 16.63 -6.99 -8.19
N MET A 83 16.59 -6.01 -9.10
CA MET A 83 15.41 -5.18 -9.36
C MET A 83 14.24 -6.02 -9.90
N ASP A 84 14.52 -6.89 -10.88
CA ASP A 84 13.51 -7.80 -11.46
C ASP A 84 12.95 -8.73 -10.39
N MET A 85 13.80 -9.27 -9.50
CA MET A 85 13.36 -10.09 -8.37
C MET A 85 12.45 -9.33 -7.39
N CYS A 86 12.72 -8.04 -7.10
CA CYS A 86 11.81 -7.22 -6.29
C CYS A 86 10.44 -7.08 -6.94
N ILE A 87 10.40 -6.81 -8.25
CA ILE A 87 9.16 -6.68 -9.03
C ILE A 87 8.40 -8.00 -9.07
N ASP A 88 9.09 -9.12 -9.29
CA ASP A 88 8.46 -10.44 -9.36
C ASP A 88 7.98 -10.93 -8.00
N ASN A 89 8.69 -10.60 -6.91
CA ASN A 89 8.21 -10.82 -5.55
C ASN A 89 6.89 -10.06 -5.30
N PHE A 90 6.82 -8.80 -5.73
CA PHE A 90 5.60 -8.00 -5.62
C PHE A 90 4.44 -8.57 -6.45
N ARG A 91 4.70 -8.96 -7.71
CA ARG A 91 3.70 -9.62 -8.58
C ARG A 91 3.16 -10.92 -7.97
N ARG A 92 3.95 -11.62 -7.15
CA ARG A 92 3.54 -12.81 -6.41
C ARG A 92 2.91 -12.49 -5.04
N ASN A 93 2.65 -11.23 -4.72
CA ASN A 93 2.19 -10.77 -3.40
C ASN A 93 3.07 -11.29 -2.24
N GLY A 94 4.39 -11.38 -2.46
CA GLY A 94 5.33 -11.93 -1.48
C GLY A 94 5.13 -13.43 -1.17
N THR A 95 4.28 -14.13 -1.91
CA THR A 95 3.98 -15.54 -1.66
C THR A 95 5.14 -16.41 -2.15
N PRO A 96 5.75 -17.25 -1.28
CA PRO A 96 6.74 -18.23 -1.70
C PRO A 96 6.15 -19.18 -2.76
N ALA A 97 6.97 -19.63 -3.70
CA ALA A 97 6.51 -20.53 -4.76
C ALA A 97 5.89 -21.82 -4.19
N SER A 98 6.41 -22.33 -3.07
CA SER A 98 5.90 -23.50 -2.36
C SER A 98 4.51 -23.26 -1.74
N THR A 99 4.22 -22.06 -1.25
CA THR A 99 2.97 -21.74 -0.56
C THR A 99 1.77 -21.78 -1.50
N LYS A 100 1.95 -21.55 -2.81
CA LYS A 100 0.86 -21.67 -3.81
C LYS A 100 0.25 -23.09 -3.91
N LEU A 101 0.91 -24.10 -3.36
CA LEU A 101 0.41 -25.48 -3.30
C LEU A 101 -0.52 -25.74 -2.11
N ALA A 102 -0.60 -24.83 -1.13
CA ALA A 102 -1.43 -25.03 0.05
C ALA A 102 -2.91 -25.00 -0.31
N ALA A 103 -3.63 -26.07 0.06
CA ALA A 103 -5.03 -26.27 -0.31
C ALA A 103 -5.94 -25.10 0.10
N TRP A 104 -5.69 -24.46 1.24
CA TRP A 104 -6.47 -23.33 1.72
C TRP A 104 -6.41 -22.08 0.83
N LEU A 105 -5.34 -21.90 0.04
CA LEU A 105 -5.26 -20.80 -0.94
C LEU A 105 -6.17 -21.05 -2.14
N ARG A 106 -6.38 -22.31 -2.55
CA ARG A 106 -7.39 -22.68 -3.56
C ARG A 106 -8.79 -22.46 -3.02
N ILE A 107 -9.03 -22.83 -1.76
CA ILE A 107 -10.30 -22.57 -1.05
C ILE A 107 -10.63 -21.08 -1.06
N LYS A 108 -9.65 -20.16 -0.96
CA LYS A 108 -9.92 -18.73 -1.05
C LYS A 108 -10.51 -18.32 -2.39
N GLU A 109 -10.00 -18.85 -3.50
CA GLU A 109 -10.56 -18.59 -4.83
C GLU A 109 -11.98 -19.12 -4.96
N ASP A 110 -12.23 -20.34 -4.45
CA ASP A 110 -13.56 -20.95 -4.42
C ASP A 110 -14.53 -20.12 -3.54
N VAL A 111 -14.09 -19.68 -2.36
CA VAL A 111 -14.85 -18.81 -1.47
C VAL A 111 -15.16 -17.47 -2.13
N GLN A 112 -14.23 -16.87 -2.86
CA GLN A 112 -14.49 -15.63 -3.59
C GLN A 112 -15.48 -15.81 -4.75
N LYS A 113 -15.44 -16.96 -5.43
CA LYS A 113 -16.31 -17.25 -6.57
C LYS A 113 -17.70 -17.77 -6.21
N GLU A 114 -17.83 -18.47 -5.09
CA GLU A 114 -19.05 -19.21 -4.73
C GLU A 114 -19.69 -18.72 -3.42
N VAL A 115 -18.92 -18.19 -2.48
CA VAL A 115 -19.41 -17.84 -1.12
C VAL A 115 -19.54 -16.32 -0.93
N LEU A 116 -18.55 -15.55 -1.38
CA LEU A 116 -18.52 -14.09 -1.29
C LEU A 116 -19.01 -13.42 -2.58
N VAL A 117 -19.97 -14.05 -3.25
CA VAL A 117 -20.62 -13.43 -4.41
C VAL A 117 -21.74 -12.53 -3.93
N LEU A 118 -21.77 -11.31 -4.44
CA LEU A 118 -22.94 -10.47 -4.25
C LEU A 118 -24.14 -11.13 -4.94
N PRO A 119 -25.35 -11.04 -4.36
CA PRO A 119 -26.55 -11.49 -5.04
C PRO A 119 -26.64 -10.83 -6.42
N PRO A 120 -27.12 -11.55 -7.45
CA PRO A 120 -27.27 -10.96 -8.77
C PRO A 120 -28.07 -9.67 -8.67
N SER A 121 -27.50 -8.58 -9.19
CA SER A 121 -28.15 -7.27 -9.20
C SER A 121 -29.54 -7.43 -9.82
N LYS A 122 -30.59 -7.09 -9.06
CA LYS A 122 -31.96 -7.10 -9.59
C LYS A 122 -31.96 -6.24 -10.84
N LYS A 123 -32.31 -6.82 -12.00
CA LYS A 123 -32.40 -6.10 -13.27
C LYS A 123 -33.28 -4.86 -13.03
N ARG A 124 -32.68 -3.68 -12.96
CA ARG A 124 -33.41 -2.42 -12.82
C ARG A 124 -34.17 -2.23 -14.13
N VAL A 125 -35.50 -2.38 -14.08
CA VAL A 125 -36.36 -1.97 -15.18
C VAL A 125 -36.14 -0.47 -15.38
N ARG A 126 -35.78 -0.09 -16.60
CA ARG A 126 -35.54 1.31 -16.96
C ARG A 126 -36.84 2.09 -16.73
N LYS A 127 -36.83 3.05 -15.79
CA LYS A 127 -37.98 3.94 -15.51
C LYS A 127 -38.06 5.14 -16.47
N THR A 128 -37.19 5.20 -17.47
CA THR A 128 -37.08 6.33 -18.40
C THR A 128 -37.74 5.97 -19.72
N ALA A 129 -38.80 6.69 -20.08
CA ALA A 129 -39.35 6.67 -21.43
C ALA A 129 -38.45 7.48 -22.38
N THR A 130 -38.16 6.94 -23.56
CA THR A 130 -37.44 7.67 -24.60
C THR A 130 -38.42 8.61 -25.29
N VAL A 131 -38.26 9.91 -25.06
CA VAL A 131 -39.10 10.93 -25.71
C VAL A 131 -38.30 11.47 -26.88
N ALA A 132 -38.59 10.98 -28.09
CA ALA A 132 -37.92 11.34 -29.34
C ALA A 132 -38.27 12.79 -29.77
N GLY A 133 -37.95 13.77 -28.94
CA GLY A 133 -38.19 15.20 -29.17
C GLY A 133 -39.64 15.65 -28.96
N ARG A 134 -40.51 14.82 -28.38
CA ARG A 134 -41.91 15.19 -28.05
C ARG A 134 -42.02 15.68 -26.61
N LEU A 135 -43.02 16.51 -26.31
CA LEU A 135 -43.35 16.85 -24.92
C LEU A 135 -44.25 15.75 -24.35
N LEU A 136 -43.99 15.31 -23.12
CA LEU A 136 -44.84 14.34 -22.43
C LEU A 136 -46.11 15.06 -21.94
N THR A 137 -47.28 14.66 -22.45
CA THR A 137 -48.59 15.12 -21.95
C THR A 137 -49.14 14.09 -20.96
N LYS A 138 -50.06 14.51 -20.08
CA LYS A 138 -50.62 13.64 -19.02
C LYS A 138 -51.24 12.33 -19.57
N GLU A 139 -51.83 12.39 -20.76
CA GLU A 139 -52.41 11.24 -21.49
C GLU A 139 -51.37 10.21 -21.94
N THR A 140 -50.08 10.59 -22.04
CA THR A 140 -48.99 9.68 -22.48
C THR A 140 -48.32 8.93 -21.31
N LEU A 141 -48.77 9.16 -20.08
CA LEU A 141 -48.18 8.62 -18.84
C LEU A 141 -49.14 7.71 -18.05
N GLU A 142 -50.38 7.49 -18.52
CA GLU A 142 -51.33 6.49 -18.01
C GLU A 142 -51.24 5.19 -18.83
#